data_AF-A0A8X8D7N4-F1
#
_entry.id   AF-A0A8X8D7N4-F1
#
_cell.length_a   1.000
_cell.length_b   1.000
_cell.length_c   1.000
_cell.angle_alpha   90.00
_cell.angle_beta   90.00
_cell.angle_gamma   90.00
#
_symmetry.space_group_name_H-M   'P 1'
#
loop_
_entity.id
_entity.type
_entity.pdbx_description
1 polymer ?
#
loop_
_entity_poly.entity_id
_entity_poly.type
_entity_poly.pdbx_seq_one_letter_code
_entity_poly.pdbx_strand_id
1 'polypeptide(L)'
;MFPFLIYNVKLVSMKYLTSFMMQASYFVSQGFRRRDERSNMLLSLFSNLDRLVAPDRPCHSSLWLGIFAFHKALVDQPQDPLVVTAFSLAVHSGGSLLESVEIARRISQPYQSSFPELLEARNPDSNNALVHKTINFAALVKTALCNMTDGCYVSKAMAKYPKAPSSDLVFIPMALFLRVSKIFECVRRGMEARFVHRQGREIDYESLAMGSLEEVRHVFARIVFDTVYPPSQSNENHVANQRP
;
A
#
# COMPACT_ATOMS: atom_id res chain seq x y z
N MET A 1 -2.67 20.20 6.15
CA MET A 1 -3.56 19.89 7.29
C MET A 1 -4.67 19.01 6.73
N PHE A 2 -4.67 17.70 6.99
CA PHE A 2 -5.58 16.74 6.37
C PHE A 2 -6.93 16.73 7.12
N PRO A 3 -8.04 17.23 6.55
CA PRO A 3 -9.33 17.33 7.25
C PRO A 3 -10.01 15.96 7.43
N PHE A 4 -9.64 14.95 6.65
CA PHE A 4 -10.30 13.63 6.65
C PHE A 4 -9.87 12.71 7.79
N LEU A 5 -8.64 12.87 8.29
CA LEU A 5 -8.11 12.11 9.43
C LEU A 5 -8.83 12.41 10.75
N ILE A 6 -9.66 13.46 10.83
CA ILE A 6 -10.41 13.82 12.04
C ILE A 6 -11.84 13.27 12.00
N TYR A 7 -12.50 13.27 10.84
CA TYR A 7 -13.90 12.87 10.75
C TYR A 7 -14.13 11.36 10.85
N ASN A 8 -13.18 10.54 10.40
CA ASN A 8 -13.29 9.08 10.54
C ASN A 8 -12.91 8.55 11.93
N VAL A 9 -12.31 9.38 12.81
CA VAL A 9 -11.88 8.95 14.15
C VAL A 9 -13.05 8.50 15.02
N LYS A 10 -14.27 8.99 14.79
CA LYS A 10 -15.45 8.57 15.59
C LYS A 10 -16.07 7.24 15.19
N LEU A 11 -15.90 6.75 13.95
CA LEU A 11 -16.38 5.42 13.54
C LEU A 11 -15.28 4.34 13.55
N VAL A 12 -14.01 4.76 13.49
CA VAL A 12 -12.81 3.90 13.50
C VAL A 12 -12.36 3.54 14.94
N SER A 13 -12.98 4.16 15.96
CA SER A 13 -12.49 4.21 17.34
C SER A 13 -12.45 2.88 18.14
N MET A 14 -12.91 1.74 17.61
CA MET A 14 -12.88 0.48 18.38
C MET A 14 -12.31 -0.74 17.66
N LYS A 15 -11.98 -0.67 16.36
CA LYS A 15 -11.54 -1.85 15.58
C LYS A 15 -10.13 -1.77 14.99
N TYR A 16 -9.41 -0.66 15.16
CA TYR A 16 -8.13 -0.42 14.46
C TYR A 16 -6.95 -0.05 15.36
N LEU A 17 -7.05 -0.35 16.67
CA LEU A 17 -6.04 0.05 17.66
C LEU A 17 -4.62 -0.47 17.30
N THR A 18 -4.50 -1.66 16.71
CA THR A 18 -3.21 -2.30 16.38
C THR A 18 -2.47 -1.63 15.23
N SER A 19 -3.22 -1.25 14.19
CA SER A 19 -2.69 -0.55 13.03
C SER A 19 -2.17 0.82 13.44
N PHE A 20 -2.93 1.55 14.27
CA PHE A 20 -2.53 2.85 14.80
C PHE A 20 -1.22 2.79 15.63
N MET A 21 -0.99 1.71 16.38
CA MET A 21 0.25 1.56 17.16
C MET A 21 1.49 1.21 16.30
N MET A 22 1.30 0.48 15.20
CA MET A 22 2.37 0.24 14.21
C MET A 22 2.72 1.52 13.42
N GLN A 23 1.75 2.41 13.22
CA GLN A 23 2.00 3.73 12.65
C GLN A 23 2.76 4.63 13.61
N ALA A 24 2.30 4.68 14.87
CA ALA A 24 2.96 5.45 15.92
C ALA A 24 4.41 5.01 16.11
N SER A 25 4.67 3.71 16.03
CA SER A 25 6.03 3.20 16.13
C SER A 25 6.93 3.69 15.01
N TYR A 26 6.46 3.50 13.79
CA TYR A 26 7.15 3.96 12.59
C TYR A 26 7.41 5.49 12.63
N PHE A 27 6.43 6.30 13.01
CA PHE A 27 6.62 7.75 13.10
C PHE A 27 7.71 8.14 14.11
N VAL A 28 7.76 7.48 15.26
CA VAL A 28 8.79 7.76 16.25
C VAL A 28 10.17 7.27 15.79
N SER A 29 10.26 6.10 15.13
CA SER A 29 11.55 5.62 14.61
C SER A 29 12.10 6.49 13.48
N GLN A 30 11.21 7.11 12.72
CA GLN A 30 11.57 8.10 11.69
C GLN A 30 11.86 9.49 12.29
N GLY A 31 11.75 9.67 13.61
CA GLY A 31 11.96 10.96 14.27
C GLY A 31 10.92 12.02 13.87
N PHE A 32 9.74 11.59 13.41
CA PHE A 32 8.73 12.46 12.83
C PHE A 32 8.32 13.57 13.81
N ARG A 33 8.52 14.82 13.38
CA ARG A 33 8.03 16.01 14.09
C ARG A 33 6.81 16.56 13.37
N ARG A 34 5.82 17.07 14.11
CA ARG A 34 4.74 17.86 13.50
C ARG A 34 5.40 19.06 12.81
N ARG A 35 5.36 19.12 11.46
CA ARG A 35 6.05 20.06 10.56
C ARG A 35 7.46 19.67 10.10
N ASP A 36 7.80 18.39 10.07
CA ASP A 36 8.97 17.94 9.31
C ASP A 36 8.70 18.07 7.79
N GLU A 37 9.64 18.64 7.04
CA GLU A 37 9.56 18.77 5.57
C GLU A 37 9.92 17.46 4.86
N ARG A 38 10.42 16.47 5.60
CA ARG A 38 10.74 15.14 5.07
C ARG A 38 9.49 14.41 4.60
N SER A 39 9.56 13.87 3.39
CA SER A 39 8.52 13.05 2.80
C SER A 39 8.40 11.72 3.54
N ASN A 40 7.18 11.39 3.99
CA ASN A 40 6.90 10.13 4.68
C ASN A 40 6.08 9.22 3.76
N MET A 41 6.60 8.06 3.38
CA MET A 41 5.95 7.19 2.38
C MET A 41 4.55 6.76 2.82
N LEU A 42 4.37 6.44 4.10
CA LEU A 42 3.08 6.04 4.64
C LEU A 42 2.04 7.17 4.56
N LEU A 43 2.43 8.40 4.91
CA LEU A 43 1.55 9.55 4.76
C LEU A 43 1.24 9.85 3.30
N SER A 44 2.20 9.65 2.39
CA SER A 44 1.96 9.79 0.95
C SER A 44 0.98 8.73 0.41
N LEU A 45 1.10 7.46 0.84
CA LEU A 45 0.15 6.41 0.52
C LEU A 45 -1.27 6.79 0.98
N PHE A 46 -1.43 7.30 2.21
CA PHE A 46 -2.74 7.73 2.70
C PHE A 46 -3.24 9.02 2.05
N SER A 47 -2.36 9.97 1.74
CA SER A 47 -2.73 11.14 0.97
C SER A 47 -3.26 10.77 -0.41
N ASN A 48 -2.68 9.76 -1.06
CA ASN A 48 -3.16 9.25 -2.33
C ASN A 48 -4.47 8.46 -2.18
N LEU A 49 -4.64 7.71 -1.10
CA LEU A 49 -5.92 7.07 -0.79
C LEU A 49 -7.03 8.10 -0.55
N ASP A 50 -6.78 9.14 0.26
CA ASP A 50 -7.73 10.22 0.59
C ASP A 50 -8.18 11.00 -0.65
N ARG A 51 -7.36 11.04 -1.72
CA ARG A 51 -7.76 11.64 -3.00
C ARG A 51 -8.75 10.79 -3.78
N LEU A 52 -8.82 9.49 -3.50
CA LEU A 52 -9.66 8.54 -4.23
C LEU A 52 -10.97 8.24 -3.49
N VAL A 53 -11.01 8.37 -2.16
CA VAL A 53 -12.18 8.02 -1.33
C VAL A 53 -12.86 9.25 -0.74
N ALA A 54 -14.17 9.14 -0.50
CA ALA A 54 -14.98 10.19 0.11
C ALA A 54 -16.08 9.54 0.98
N PRO A 55 -16.83 10.30 1.80
CA PRO A 55 -17.88 9.75 2.66
C PRO A 55 -19.00 9.06 1.87
N ASP A 56 -19.30 9.58 0.68
CA ASP A 56 -20.24 9.02 -0.31
C ASP A 56 -19.59 7.93 -1.19
N ARG A 57 -18.27 7.76 -1.10
CA ARG A 57 -17.46 6.81 -1.90
C ARG A 57 -16.49 6.04 -0.99
N PRO A 58 -17.01 5.19 -0.08
CA PRO A 58 -16.18 4.48 0.86
C PRO A 58 -15.36 3.39 0.17
N CYS A 59 -14.27 2.95 0.82
CA CYS A 59 -13.53 1.76 0.41
C CYS A 59 -13.59 0.68 1.49
N HIS A 60 -13.47 -0.58 1.08
CA HIS A 60 -13.42 -1.69 2.02
C HIS A 60 -12.14 -1.68 2.86
N SER A 61 -12.23 -2.09 4.12
CA SER A 61 -11.11 -2.08 5.08
C SER A 61 -9.90 -2.93 4.68
N SER A 62 -10.10 -3.88 3.76
CA SER A 62 -9.00 -4.69 3.19
C SER A 62 -7.98 -3.85 2.41
N LEU A 63 -8.40 -2.73 1.82
CA LEU A 63 -7.49 -1.83 1.12
C LEU A 63 -6.51 -1.18 2.10
N TRP A 64 -7.03 -0.60 3.19
CA TRP A 64 -6.21 -0.01 4.26
C TRP A 64 -5.23 -1.01 4.84
N LEU A 65 -5.71 -2.20 5.20
CA LEU A 65 -4.83 -3.24 5.76
C LEU A 65 -3.80 -3.75 4.74
N GLY A 66 -4.15 -3.80 3.45
CA GLY A 66 -3.21 -4.10 2.38
C GLY A 66 -2.09 -3.05 2.26
N ILE A 67 -2.44 -1.77 2.33
CA ILE A 67 -1.47 -0.66 2.35
C ILE A 67 -0.54 -0.76 3.55
N PHE A 68 -1.07 -1.09 4.73
CA PHE A 68 -0.26 -1.29 5.94
C PHE A 68 0.73 -2.44 5.79
N ALA A 69 0.28 -3.61 5.35
CA ALA A 69 1.15 -4.77 5.18
C ALA A 69 2.27 -4.49 4.16
N PHE A 70 1.91 -3.82 3.06
CA PHE A 70 2.86 -3.37 2.03
C PHE A 70 3.91 -2.40 2.59
N HIS A 71 3.47 -1.32 3.24
CA HIS A 71 4.38 -0.33 3.82
C HIS A 71 5.27 -0.96 4.90
N LYS A 72 4.72 -1.80 5.76
CA LYS A 72 5.51 -2.48 6.80
C LYS A 72 6.59 -3.38 6.21
N ALA A 73 6.30 -4.09 5.12
CA ALA A 73 7.31 -4.90 4.43
C ALA A 73 8.46 -4.03 3.90
N LEU A 74 8.16 -2.84 3.38
CA LEU A 74 9.18 -1.88 2.93
C LEU A 74 9.98 -1.26 4.09
N VAL A 75 9.33 -1.00 5.22
CA VAL A 75 10.02 -0.51 6.43
C VAL A 75 11.00 -1.56 6.98
N ASP A 76 10.57 -2.83 7.01
CA ASP A 76 11.42 -3.92 7.47
C ASP A 76 12.56 -4.22 6.50
N GLN A 77 12.26 -4.14 5.21
CA GLN A 77 13.23 -4.42 4.16
C GLN A 77 12.99 -3.49 2.96
N PRO A 78 13.70 -2.35 2.92
CA PRO A 78 13.63 -1.41 1.79
C PRO A 78 13.88 -2.11 0.46
N GLN A 79 13.17 -1.68 -0.57
CA GLN A 79 13.21 -2.31 -1.89
C GLN A 79 13.61 -1.33 -2.98
N ASP A 80 14.15 -1.88 -4.06
CA ASP A 80 14.33 -1.15 -5.31
C ASP A 80 12.97 -0.68 -5.86
N PRO A 81 12.84 0.60 -6.28
CA PRO A 81 11.63 1.11 -6.91
C PRO A 81 11.11 0.20 -8.04
N LEU A 82 12.00 -0.39 -8.86
CA LEU A 82 11.60 -1.31 -9.93
C LEU A 82 10.90 -2.57 -9.40
N VAL A 83 11.33 -3.10 -8.25
CA VAL A 83 10.68 -4.25 -7.60
C VAL A 83 9.30 -3.85 -7.09
N VAL A 84 9.19 -2.67 -6.47
CA VAL A 84 7.91 -2.14 -5.98
C VAL A 84 6.92 -1.91 -7.12
N THR A 85 7.40 -1.39 -8.24
CA THR A 85 6.60 -1.11 -9.43
C THR A 85 6.16 -2.38 -10.13
N ALA A 86 7.07 -3.34 -10.35
CA ALA A 86 6.72 -4.64 -10.90
C ALA A 86 5.72 -5.40 -10.02
N PHE A 87 5.87 -5.31 -8.70
CA PHE A 87 4.91 -5.85 -7.74
C PHE A 87 3.53 -5.20 -7.88
N SER A 88 3.47 -3.86 -7.91
CA SER A 88 2.22 -3.11 -8.07
C SER A 88 1.49 -3.48 -9.36
N LEU A 89 2.22 -3.56 -10.48
CA LEU A 89 1.68 -3.98 -11.78
C LEU A 89 1.24 -5.44 -11.79
N ALA A 90 1.96 -6.34 -11.11
CA ALA A 90 1.57 -7.74 -11.00
C ALA A 90 0.30 -7.91 -10.16
N VAL A 91 0.15 -7.12 -9.09
CA VAL A 91 -1.09 -7.07 -8.29
C VAL A 91 -2.24 -6.53 -9.15
N HIS A 92 -2.02 -5.45 -9.89
CA HIS A 92 -3.03 -4.87 -10.78
C HIS A 92 -3.49 -5.82 -11.87
N SER A 93 -2.57 -6.55 -12.50
CA SER A 93 -2.83 -7.47 -13.61
C SER A 93 -3.28 -8.87 -13.16
N GLY A 94 -3.45 -9.10 -11.86
CA GLY A 94 -3.86 -10.41 -11.35
C GLY A 94 -2.81 -11.51 -11.53
N GLY A 95 -1.51 -11.15 -11.59
CA GLY A 95 -0.39 -12.09 -11.53
C GLY A 95 0.47 -12.19 -12.80
N SER A 96 0.33 -11.29 -13.78
CA SER A 96 1.15 -11.29 -15.00
C SER A 96 2.57 -10.77 -14.74
N LEU A 97 3.41 -11.58 -14.09
CA LEU A 97 4.73 -11.16 -13.57
C LEU A 97 5.70 -10.69 -14.65
N LEU A 98 5.89 -11.46 -15.72
CA LEU A 98 6.88 -11.13 -16.75
C LEU A 98 6.51 -9.83 -17.46
N GLU A 99 5.24 -9.70 -17.87
CA GLU A 99 4.69 -8.48 -18.46
C GLU A 99 4.83 -7.28 -17.50
N SER A 100 4.51 -7.48 -16.22
CA SER A 100 4.64 -6.43 -15.20
C SER A 100 6.08 -5.95 -15.05
N VAL A 101 7.05 -6.86 -15.12
CA VAL A 101 8.49 -6.53 -15.10
C VAL A 101 8.92 -5.78 -16.36
N GLU A 102 8.44 -6.20 -17.53
CA GLU A 102 8.73 -5.52 -18.80
C GLU A 102 8.16 -4.10 -18.84
N ILE A 103 6.92 -3.92 -18.38
CA ILE A 103 6.30 -2.60 -18.25
C ILE A 103 7.06 -1.76 -17.22
N ALA A 104 7.40 -2.31 -16.06
CA ALA A 104 8.13 -1.61 -15.01
C ALA A 104 9.45 -1.01 -15.53
N ARG A 105 10.19 -1.75 -16.37
CA ARG A 105 11.44 -1.29 -16.98
C ARG A 105 11.28 -0.18 -18.00
N ARG A 106 10.10 -0.05 -18.62
CA ARG A 106 9.80 0.98 -19.63
C ARG A 106 9.35 2.30 -19.01
N ILE A 107 9.10 2.34 -17.69
CA ILE A 107 8.72 3.57 -17.00
C ILE A 107 9.97 4.44 -16.87
N SER A 108 9.94 5.59 -17.54
CA SER A 108 10.98 6.61 -17.50
C SER A 108 10.71 7.72 -16.47
N GLN A 109 9.53 7.71 -15.82
CA GLN A 109 9.15 8.71 -14.84
C GLN A 109 10.10 8.64 -13.62
N PRO A 110 10.58 9.79 -13.11
CA PRO A 110 11.42 9.80 -11.91
C PRO A 110 10.60 9.33 -10.70
N TYR A 111 11.22 8.47 -9.89
CA TYR A 111 10.64 8.05 -8.61
C TYR A 111 10.98 9.04 -7.49
N GLN A 112 10.20 9.01 -6.43
CA GLN A 112 10.44 9.81 -5.23
C GLN A 112 11.58 9.20 -4.40
N SER A 113 12.81 9.70 -4.60
CA SER A 113 14.03 9.18 -3.97
C SER A 113 14.21 9.56 -2.49
N SER A 114 13.32 10.41 -1.96
CA SER A 114 13.39 10.89 -0.57
C SER A 114 12.82 9.91 0.46
N PHE A 115 12.20 8.81 0.03
CA PHE A 115 11.67 7.79 0.93
C PHE A 115 12.75 6.78 1.35
N PRO A 116 13.00 6.58 2.67
CA PRO A 116 13.96 5.57 3.14
C PRO A 116 13.53 4.13 2.86
N GLU A 117 12.24 3.90 2.58
CA GLU A 117 11.67 2.63 2.14
C GLU A 117 12.12 2.21 0.73
N LEU A 118 12.59 3.17 -0.08
CA LEU A 118 13.03 2.95 -1.44
C LEU A 118 14.56 3.03 -1.51
N LEU A 119 15.18 1.96 -1.99
CA LEU A 119 16.61 1.92 -2.25
C LEU A 119 16.94 2.75 -3.50
N GLU A 120 18.22 3.11 -3.65
CA GLU A 120 18.71 3.61 -4.94
C GLU A 120 18.41 2.57 -6.02
N ALA A 121 17.77 3.03 -7.10
CA ALA A 121 17.40 2.18 -8.23
C ALA A 121 18.64 1.47 -8.80
N ARG A 122 18.62 0.14 -8.77
CA ARG A 122 19.62 -0.73 -9.39
C ARG A 122 18.96 -1.41 -10.57
N ASN A 123 19.58 -1.35 -11.74
CA ASN A 123 19.05 -2.09 -12.87
C ASN A 123 19.37 -3.58 -12.67
N PRO A 124 18.38 -4.47 -12.45
CA PRO A 124 18.67 -5.88 -12.23
C PRO A 124 19.20 -6.51 -13.52
N ASP A 125 20.15 -7.44 -13.39
CA ASP A 125 20.88 -8.04 -14.52
C ASP A 125 19.96 -8.70 -15.56
N SER A 126 18.77 -9.20 -15.15
CA SER A 126 17.79 -9.81 -16.05
C SER A 126 16.34 -9.64 -15.58
N ASN A 127 15.38 -9.85 -16.49
CA ASN A 127 13.95 -9.89 -16.16
C ASN A 127 13.64 -11.00 -15.14
N ASN A 128 14.27 -12.18 -15.28
CA ASN A 128 14.10 -13.30 -14.35
C ASN A 128 14.54 -12.96 -12.92
N ALA A 129 15.66 -12.25 -12.77
CA ALA A 129 16.12 -11.79 -11.47
C ALA A 129 15.12 -10.80 -10.83
N LEU A 130 14.53 -9.91 -11.63
CA LEU A 130 13.51 -8.96 -11.16
C LEU A 130 12.19 -9.67 -10.82
N VAL A 131 11.77 -10.67 -11.61
CA VAL A 131 10.62 -11.53 -11.29
C VAL A 131 10.82 -12.21 -9.93
N HIS A 132 11.99 -12.81 -9.70
CA HIS A 132 12.30 -13.48 -8.43
C HIS A 132 12.28 -12.49 -7.25
N LYS A 133 12.87 -11.30 -7.41
CA LYS A 133 12.79 -10.23 -6.40
C LYS A 133 11.33 -9.80 -6.13
N THR A 134 10.51 -9.72 -7.16
CA THR A 134 9.08 -9.37 -7.04
C THR A 134 8.29 -10.41 -6.26
N ILE A 135 8.53 -11.70 -6.53
CA ILE A 135 7.95 -12.83 -5.77
C ILE A 135 8.40 -12.79 -4.31
N ASN A 136 9.69 -12.56 -4.06
CA ASN A 136 10.22 -12.43 -2.71
C ASN A 136 9.60 -11.26 -1.96
N PHE A 137 9.43 -10.12 -2.61
CA PHE A 137 8.76 -8.97 -2.01
C PHE A 137 7.30 -9.27 -1.65
N ALA A 138 6.55 -9.98 -2.51
CA ALA A 138 5.21 -10.45 -2.16
C ALA A 138 5.19 -11.37 -0.92
N ALA A 139 6.23 -12.20 -0.74
CA ALA A 139 6.38 -13.00 0.46
C ALA A 139 6.62 -12.13 1.71
N LEU A 140 7.40 -11.06 1.61
CA LEU A 140 7.62 -10.10 2.70
C LEU A 140 6.31 -9.39 3.09
N VAL A 141 5.51 -8.95 2.11
CA VAL A 141 4.18 -8.36 2.36
C VAL A 141 3.27 -9.34 3.10
N LYS A 142 3.26 -10.61 2.69
CA LYS A 142 2.49 -11.66 3.39
C LYS A 142 3.00 -11.89 4.81
N THR A 143 4.31 -11.94 5.02
CA THR A 143 4.91 -12.08 6.35
C THR A 143 4.55 -10.90 7.24
N ALA A 144 4.62 -9.67 6.73
CA ALA A 144 4.20 -8.47 7.45
C ALA A 144 2.72 -8.55 7.86
N LEU A 145 1.84 -9.01 6.95
CA LEU A 145 0.43 -9.23 7.26
C LEU A 145 0.23 -10.30 8.36
N CYS A 146 0.93 -11.43 8.30
CA CYS A 146 0.87 -12.46 9.35
C CYS A 146 1.32 -11.90 10.71
N ASN A 147 2.42 -11.15 10.72
CA ASN A 147 2.96 -10.52 11.93
C ASN A 147 1.96 -9.51 12.54
N MET A 148 1.18 -8.82 11.72
CA MET A 148 0.10 -7.94 12.20
C MET A 148 -1.07 -8.68 12.84
N THR A 149 -1.18 -9.99 12.62
CA THR A 149 -2.18 -10.87 13.27
C THR A 149 -1.63 -11.64 14.48
N ASP A 150 -0.33 -11.53 14.76
CA ASP A 150 0.36 -12.22 15.85
C ASP A 150 0.46 -11.32 17.10
N GLY A 151 -0.21 -11.74 18.18
CA GLY A 151 -0.19 -11.05 19.48
C GLY A 151 1.20 -10.81 20.06
N CYS A 152 2.09 -11.79 19.95
CA CYS A 152 3.46 -11.70 20.47
C CYS A 152 4.28 -10.69 19.65
N TYR A 153 4.13 -10.71 18.32
CA TYR A 153 4.81 -9.75 17.46
C TYR A 153 4.35 -8.32 17.74
N VAL A 154 3.03 -8.10 17.83
CA VAL A 154 2.46 -6.78 18.12
C VAL A 154 2.88 -6.30 19.51
N SER A 155 2.82 -7.15 20.53
CA SER A 155 3.27 -6.82 21.89
C SER A 155 4.74 -6.40 21.93
N LYS A 156 5.64 -7.13 21.23
CA LYS A 156 7.06 -6.75 21.09
C LYS A 156 7.26 -5.43 20.36
N ALA A 157 6.48 -5.17 19.31
CA ALA A 157 6.53 -3.90 18.59
C ALA A 157 6.07 -2.74 19.48
N MET A 158 5.04 -2.97 20.31
CA MET A 158 4.52 -1.99 21.27
C MET A 158 5.48 -1.72 22.43
N ALA A 159 6.23 -2.72 22.90
CA ALA A 159 7.22 -2.57 23.97
C ALA A 159 8.32 -1.54 23.64
N LYS A 160 8.57 -1.27 22.34
CA LYS A 160 9.47 -0.19 21.89
C LYS A 160 8.92 1.22 22.19
N TYR A 161 7.67 1.32 22.65
CA TYR A 161 6.96 2.56 22.98
C TYR A 161 6.47 2.51 24.43
N PRO A 162 7.29 2.95 25.40
CA PRO A 162 6.94 2.87 26.83
C PRO A 162 5.68 3.65 27.22
N LYS A 163 5.24 4.59 26.38
CA LYS A 163 4.02 5.39 26.57
C LYS A 163 2.77 4.75 25.94
N ALA A 164 2.92 3.69 25.14
CA ALA A 164 1.79 3.00 24.56
C ALA A 164 1.13 2.12 25.64
N PRO A 165 -0.21 2.13 25.75
CA PRO A 165 -0.89 1.22 26.68
C PRO A 165 -0.55 -0.23 26.30
N SER A 166 -0.12 -1.04 27.27
CA SER A 166 0.08 -2.47 27.05
C SER A 166 -1.24 -3.10 26.62
N SER A 167 -1.32 -3.58 25.39
CA SER A 167 -2.51 -4.23 24.85
C SER A 167 -2.07 -5.47 24.09
N ASP A 168 -2.44 -6.64 24.59
CA ASP A 168 -2.24 -7.92 23.90
C ASP A 168 -3.28 -8.17 22.79
N LEU A 169 -4.05 -7.13 22.45
CA LEU A 169 -5.20 -7.24 21.59
C LEU A 169 -4.78 -7.06 20.14
N VAL A 170 -4.73 -8.17 19.41
CA VAL A 170 -4.62 -8.16 17.96
C VAL A 170 -5.98 -8.39 17.32
N PHE A 171 -6.66 -7.30 16.92
CA PHE A 171 -7.99 -7.38 16.32
C PHE A 171 -7.95 -7.21 14.80
N ILE A 172 -7.26 -8.13 14.11
CA ILE A 172 -7.52 -8.37 12.68
C ILE A 172 -8.33 -9.66 12.58
N PRO A 173 -9.64 -9.59 12.24
CA PRO A 173 -10.44 -10.79 12.06
C PRO A 173 -9.82 -11.69 10.98
N MET A 174 -9.84 -13.00 11.18
CA MET A 174 -9.30 -13.98 10.22
C MET A 174 -9.91 -13.78 8.82
N ALA A 175 -11.20 -13.46 8.72
CA ALA A 175 -11.85 -13.17 7.44
C ALA A 175 -11.21 -11.97 6.70
N LEU A 176 -10.81 -10.94 7.43
CA LEU A 176 -10.13 -9.77 6.87
C LEU A 176 -8.70 -10.11 6.46
N PHE A 177 -7.98 -10.87 7.29
CA PHE A 177 -6.64 -11.41 6.95
C PHE A 177 -6.66 -12.22 5.66
N LEU A 178 -7.61 -13.15 5.52
CA LEU A 178 -7.75 -13.99 4.33
C LEU A 178 -8.08 -13.15 3.10
N ARG A 179 -8.95 -12.13 3.24
CA ARG A 179 -9.27 -11.23 2.14
C ARG A 179 -8.05 -10.42 1.68
N VAL A 180 -7.26 -9.90 2.61
CA VAL A 180 -6.04 -9.13 2.28
C VAL A 180 -4.98 -10.04 1.68
N SER A 181 -4.82 -11.26 2.20
CA SER A 181 -3.92 -12.27 1.65
C SER A 181 -4.20 -12.54 0.17
N LYS A 182 -5.48 -12.61 -0.22
CA LYS A 182 -5.89 -12.80 -1.62
C LYS A 182 -5.47 -11.65 -2.53
N ILE A 183 -5.36 -10.41 -2.04
CA ILE A 183 -4.93 -9.26 -2.86
C ILE A 183 -3.56 -9.55 -3.50
N PHE A 184 -2.63 -10.12 -2.73
CA PHE A 184 -1.23 -10.31 -3.15
C PHE A 184 -0.90 -11.72 -3.62
N GLU A 185 -1.80 -12.69 -3.43
CA GLU A 185 -1.55 -14.10 -3.74
C GLU A 185 -1.28 -14.37 -5.23
N CYS A 186 -1.88 -13.58 -6.13
CA CYS A 186 -1.67 -13.66 -7.57
C CYS A 186 -0.19 -13.49 -7.97
N VAL A 187 0.59 -12.72 -7.21
CA VAL A 187 2.02 -12.49 -7.47
C VAL A 187 2.84 -13.77 -7.24
N ARG A 188 2.38 -14.70 -6.39
CA ARG A 188 3.08 -15.97 -6.15
C ARG A 188 2.53 -17.13 -6.97
N ARG A 189 1.22 -17.17 -7.18
CA ARG A 189 0.55 -18.30 -7.85
C ARG A 189 0.48 -18.16 -9.37
N GLY A 190 0.83 -16.98 -9.90
CA GLY A 190 0.67 -16.66 -11.32
C GLY A 190 -0.76 -16.22 -11.64
N MET A 191 -1.01 -15.97 -12.92
CA MET A 191 -2.26 -15.40 -13.42
C MET A 191 -3.47 -16.25 -12.97
N GLU A 192 -4.43 -15.61 -12.29
CA GLU A 192 -5.65 -16.27 -11.87
C GLU A 192 -6.54 -16.54 -13.11
N ALA A 193 -6.98 -17.79 -13.32
CA ALA A 193 -7.69 -18.24 -14.53
C ALA A 193 -9.03 -17.52 -14.83
N ARG A 194 -9.50 -16.65 -13.94
CA ARG A 194 -10.73 -15.85 -14.09
C ARG A 194 -10.47 -14.34 -14.01
N PHE A 195 -9.20 -13.92 -14.06
CA PHE A 195 -8.87 -12.50 -14.03
C PHE A 195 -9.20 -11.86 -15.38
N VAL A 196 -10.19 -10.99 -15.41
CA VAL A 196 -10.50 -10.18 -16.58
C VAL A 196 -9.65 -8.92 -16.48
N HIS A 197 -8.88 -8.61 -17.52
CA HIS A 197 -8.15 -7.35 -17.57
C HIS A 197 -9.14 -6.19 -17.55
N ARG A 198 -9.10 -5.39 -16.49
CA ARG A 198 -9.84 -4.13 -16.43
C ARG A 198 -9.32 -3.19 -17.53
N GLN A 199 -10.19 -2.80 -18.45
CA GLN A 199 -9.86 -1.89 -19.55
C GLN A 199 -10.10 -0.40 -19.22
N GLY A 200 -10.71 -0.08 -18.07
CA GLY A 200 -11.06 1.28 -17.66
C GLY A 200 -10.16 1.87 -16.56
N ARG A 201 -9.99 3.20 -16.57
CA ARG A 201 -9.29 3.98 -15.51
C ARG A 201 -10.21 4.42 -14.37
N GLU A 202 -11.52 4.38 -14.58
CA GLU A 202 -12.51 4.84 -13.62
C GLU A 202 -12.72 3.79 -12.53
N ILE A 203 -12.78 4.23 -11.27
CA ILE A 203 -12.95 3.39 -10.09
C ILE A 203 -14.44 3.02 -9.96
N ASP A 204 -14.73 1.73 -9.80
CA ASP A 204 -16.07 1.29 -9.43
C ASP A 204 -16.20 1.35 -7.91
N TYR A 205 -16.80 2.43 -7.43
CA TYR A 205 -16.93 2.69 -6.00
C TYR A 205 -17.85 1.71 -5.27
N GLU A 206 -18.82 1.11 -5.97
CA GLU A 206 -19.70 0.09 -5.38
C GLU A 206 -18.89 -1.19 -5.13
N SER A 207 -18.16 -1.65 -6.14
CA SER A 207 -17.25 -2.79 -6.02
C SER A 207 -16.14 -2.55 -4.98
N LEU A 208 -15.61 -1.31 -4.90
CA LEU A 208 -14.57 -0.94 -3.95
C LEU A 208 -15.08 -0.98 -2.51
N ALA A 209 -16.30 -0.48 -2.26
CA ALA A 209 -16.95 -0.50 -0.96
C ALA A 209 -17.22 -1.94 -0.48
N MET A 210 -17.61 -2.82 -1.40
CA MET A 210 -17.84 -4.26 -1.13
C MET A 210 -16.55 -5.08 -1.02
N GLY A 211 -15.41 -4.48 -1.37
CA GLY A 211 -14.10 -5.11 -1.29
C GLY A 211 -13.90 -6.18 -2.35
N SER A 212 -14.42 -5.94 -3.57
CA SER A 212 -14.12 -6.74 -4.74
C SER A 212 -12.62 -6.83 -4.96
N LEU A 213 -12.12 -8.02 -5.26
CA LEU A 213 -10.69 -8.29 -5.36
C LEU A 213 -10.04 -7.49 -6.50
N GLU A 214 -10.71 -7.43 -7.66
CA GLU A 214 -10.25 -6.70 -8.83
C GLU A 214 -10.14 -5.20 -8.54
N GLU A 215 -11.21 -4.63 -7.98
CA GLU A 215 -11.28 -3.20 -7.68
C GLU A 215 -10.26 -2.79 -6.60
N VAL A 216 -10.14 -3.60 -5.54
CA VAL A 216 -9.15 -3.36 -4.48
C VAL A 216 -7.72 -3.45 -5.02
N ARG A 217 -7.41 -4.42 -5.90
CA ARG A 217 -6.10 -4.54 -6.55
C ARG A 217 -5.80 -3.34 -7.45
N HIS A 218 -6.78 -2.89 -8.21
CA HIS A 218 -6.65 -1.71 -9.07
C HIS A 218 -6.35 -0.44 -8.25
N VAL A 219 -7.17 -0.15 -7.24
CA VAL A 219 -7.01 1.04 -6.41
C VAL A 219 -5.71 0.98 -5.60
N PHE A 220 -5.36 -0.19 -5.05
CA PHE A 220 -4.09 -0.41 -4.37
C PHE A 220 -2.90 -0.09 -5.30
N ALA A 221 -2.89 -0.65 -6.50
CA ALA A 221 -1.79 -0.45 -7.43
C ALA A 221 -1.64 1.02 -7.84
N ARG A 222 -2.76 1.71 -8.08
CA ARG A 222 -2.79 3.15 -8.35
C ARG A 222 -2.21 3.96 -7.21
N ILE A 223 -2.61 3.69 -5.97
CA ILE A 223 -2.07 4.37 -4.77
C ILE A 223 -0.55 4.17 -4.66
N VAL A 224 -0.07 2.95 -4.86
CA VAL A 224 1.37 2.65 -4.83
C VAL A 224 2.09 3.40 -5.95
N PHE A 225 1.55 3.37 -7.17
CA PHE A 225 2.16 4.02 -8.32
C PHE A 225 2.26 5.54 -8.13
N ASP A 226 1.16 6.20 -7.74
CA ASP A 226 1.12 7.65 -7.48
C ASP A 226 1.99 8.07 -6.27
N THR A 227 2.35 7.10 -5.42
CA THR A 227 3.29 7.33 -4.31
C THR A 227 4.74 7.23 -4.78
N VAL A 228 5.08 6.20 -5.54
CA VAL A 228 6.44 5.97 -6.04
C VAL A 228 6.80 6.99 -7.12
N TYR A 229 5.85 7.29 -8.02
CA TYR A 229 5.98 8.21 -9.14
C TYR A 229 4.91 9.30 -9.06
N PRO A 230 5.08 10.30 -8.18
CA PRO A 230 4.09 11.34 -8.02
C PRO A 230 3.85 12.08 -9.35
N PRO A 231 2.58 12.38 -9.69
CA PRO A 231 2.27 13.12 -10.90
C PRO A 231 2.92 14.50 -10.86
N SER A 232 3.50 14.94 -11.98
CA SER A 232 3.96 16.32 -12.11
C SER A 232 2.77 17.27 -11.93
N GLN A 233 2.95 18.34 -11.15
CA GLN A 233 1.91 19.35 -10.83
C GLN A 233 1.28 20.02 -12.07
N SER A 234 1.77 19.75 -13.28
CA SER A 234 1.27 20.29 -14.55
C SER A 234 -0.11 19.76 -14.96
N ASN A 235 -0.57 18.61 -14.44
CA ASN A 235 -1.82 17.98 -14.90
C ASN A 235 -3.07 18.36 -14.09
N GLU A 236 -2.95 18.99 -12.93
CA GLU A 236 -4.12 19.43 -12.14
C GLU A 236 -4.82 20.65 -12.77
N ASN A 237 -4.08 21.49 -13.52
CA ASN A 237 -4.63 22.70 -14.15
C ASN A 237 -5.49 22.42 -15.40
N HIS A 238 -5.39 21.24 -16.01
CA HIS A 238 -6.22 20.91 -17.18
C HIS A 238 -7.61 20.37 -16.81
N VAL A 239 -7.76 19.77 -15.63
CA VAL A 239 -9.07 19.26 -15.16
C VAL A 239 -9.90 20.38 -14.51
N ALA A 240 -9.25 21.41 -13.94
CA ALA A 240 -9.93 22.58 -13.39
C ALA A 240 -10.57 23.48 -14.47
N ASN A 241 -10.07 23.44 -15.71
CA ASN A 241 -10.57 24.26 -16.83
C ASN A 241 -11.64 23.56 -17.70
N GLN A 242 -12.19 22.44 -17.25
CA GLN A 242 -13.27 21.72 -17.95
C GLN A 242 -14.44 21.34 -17.03
N ARG A 243 -14.91 22.29 -16.22
CA ARG A 243 -16.28 22.23 -15.70
C ARG A 243 -17.09 23.39 -16.30
N PRO A 244 -18.26 23.10 -16.91
CA PRO A 244 -19.20 24.14 -17.30
C PRO A 244 -19.76 24.89 -16.09
#